data_AF-A0A663FE85-F1
#
_entry.id   AF-A0A663FE85-F1
#
_cell.length_a   1.000
_cell.length_b   1.000
_cell.length_c   1.000
_cell.angle_alpha   90.00
_cell.angle_beta   90.00
_cell.angle_gamma   90.00
#
_symmetry.space_group_name_H-M   'P 1'
#
loop_
_entity.id
_entity.type
_entity.pdbx_description
1 polymer ?
#
loop_
_entity_poly.entity_id
_entity_poly.type
_entity_poly.pdbx_seq_one_letter_code
_entity_poly.pdbx_strand_id
1 'polypeptide(L)'
;MTKEWQLELPKLLISVHGGLQNFELQPKLKQVFGKGLIKAAMTTGAWIFTGGVNTGVIRHVGDALKDHASKSRGKICTIGIAPWGIVENQEDLIGKDVSP
;
A
#
# COMPACT_ATOMS: atom_id res chain seq x y z
N MET A 1 -15.05 -5.61 -1.07
CA MET A 1 -14.41 -4.42 -0.46
C MET A 1 -15.43 -3.53 0.27
N THR A 2 -16.43 -2.94 -0.39
CA THR A 2 -17.41 -2.10 0.31
C THR A 2 -18.43 -2.89 1.14
N LYS A 3 -18.90 -4.04 0.64
CA LYS A 3 -19.85 -4.91 1.36
C LYS A 3 -19.16 -5.73 2.47
N GLU A 4 -18.25 -6.64 2.10
CA GLU A 4 -17.68 -7.57 3.07
C GLU A 4 -16.63 -6.93 4.01
N TRP A 5 -15.90 -5.92 3.54
CA TRP A 5 -14.86 -5.25 4.34
C TRP A 5 -15.29 -3.87 4.87
N GLN A 6 -16.51 -3.44 4.56
CA GLN A 6 -17.09 -2.18 5.05
C GLN A 6 -16.22 -0.94 4.78
N LEU A 7 -15.49 -0.95 3.67
CA LEU A 7 -14.68 0.20 3.25
C LEU A 7 -15.57 1.26 2.57
N GLU A 8 -15.38 2.54 2.93
CA GLU A 8 -16.07 3.66 2.29
C GLU A 8 -15.65 3.81 0.82
N LEU A 9 -16.62 3.99 -0.08
CA LEU A 9 -16.35 4.15 -1.50
C LEU A 9 -15.41 5.35 -1.75
N PRO A 10 -14.28 5.18 -2.45
CA PRO A 10 -13.36 6.27 -2.69
C PRO A 10 -13.92 7.24 -3.73
N LYS A 11 -13.59 8.53 -3.58
CA LYS A 11 -13.87 9.55 -4.60
C LYS A 11 -12.85 9.55 -5.75
N LEU A 12 -11.69 8.93 -5.51
CA LEU A 12 -10.57 8.86 -6.44
C LEU A 12 -9.76 7.59 -6.17
N LEU A 13 -9.16 7.01 -7.22
CA LEU A 13 -8.19 5.94 -7.11
C LEU A 13 -6.82 6.44 -7.54
N ILE A 14 -5.79 6.18 -6.73
CA ILE A 14 -4.39 6.42 -7.07
C ILE A 14 -3.74 5.04 -7.27
N SER A 15 -3.37 4.70 -8.52
CA SER A 15 -2.64 3.46 -8.80
C SER A 15 -1.15 3.75 -8.95
N VAL A 16 -0.31 3.09 -8.16
CA VAL A 16 1.14 3.25 -8.20
C VAL A 16 1.78 1.96 -8.70
N HIS A 17 2.53 2.07 -9.79
CA HIS A 17 3.26 0.98 -10.42
C HIS A 17 4.74 1.36 -10.59
N GLY A 18 5.59 0.36 -10.77
CA GLY A 18 7.00 0.58 -11.05
C GLY A 18 7.78 -0.72 -11.17
N GLY A 19 9.08 -0.61 -11.46
CA GLY A 19 9.97 -1.76 -11.56
C GLY A 19 10.12 -2.49 -10.22
N LEU A 20 10.43 -3.78 -10.30
CA LEU A 20 10.67 -4.66 -9.14
C LEU A 20 12.09 -4.54 -8.60
N GLN A 21 13.04 -4.02 -9.39
CA GLN A 21 14.42 -3.85 -8.93
C GLN A 21 14.47 -2.80 -7.81
N ASN A 22 15.07 -3.17 -6.68
CA ASN A 22 15.32 -2.25 -5.58
C ASN A 22 16.32 -1.17 -5.97
N PHE A 23 16.05 0.06 -5.53
CA PHE A 23 16.91 1.21 -5.68
C PHE A 23 16.74 2.14 -4.47
N GLU A 24 17.71 3.03 -4.26
CA GLU A 24 17.62 4.04 -3.22
C GLU A 24 17.24 5.38 -3.83
N LEU A 25 16.20 6.01 -3.26
CA LEU A 25 15.83 7.37 -3.61
C LEU A 25 16.74 8.35 -2.87
N GLN A 26 17.17 9.40 -3.58
CA GLN A 26 17.80 10.53 -2.91
C GLN A 26 16.87 11.09 -1.81
N PRO A 27 17.39 11.49 -0.63
CA PRO A 27 16.56 11.86 0.52
C PRO A 27 15.48 12.91 0.21
N LYS A 28 15.83 13.93 -0.58
CA LYS A 28 14.90 14.98 -1.01
C LYS A 28 13.75 14.41 -1.85
N LEU A 29 14.05 13.50 -2.77
CA LEU A 29 13.05 12.88 -3.63
C LEU A 29 12.15 11.93 -2.84
N LYS A 30 12.72 11.12 -1.93
CA LYS A 30 11.95 10.27 -1.00
C LYS A 30 10.96 11.10 -0.18
N GLN A 31 11.41 12.25 0.34
CA GLN A 31 10.55 13.15 1.11
C GLN A 31 9.42 13.77 0.26
N VAL A 32 9.74 14.29 -0.92
CA VAL A 32 8.74 14.95 -1.79
C VAL A 32 7.71 13.93 -2.29
N PHE A 33 8.17 12.76 -2.73
CA PHE A 33 7.30 11.65 -3.14
C PHE A 33 6.36 11.23 -2.02
N GLY A 34 6.92 10.88 -0.86
CA GLY A 34 6.14 10.40 0.27
C GLY A 34 5.12 11.43 0.77
N LYS A 35 5.55 12.69 1.00
CA LYS A 35 4.63 13.75 1.45
C LYS A 35 3.54 14.04 0.42
N GLY A 36 3.90 14.09 -0.87
CA GLY A 36 2.95 14.36 -1.95
C GLY A 36 1.87 13.28 -2.07
N LEU A 37 2.29 12.01 -2.09
CA LEU A 37 1.38 10.87 -2.17
C LEU A 37 0.42 10.84 -0.97
N ILE A 38 0.95 10.95 0.25
CA ILE A 38 0.15 10.95 1.48
C ILE A 38 -0.81 12.13 1.51
N LYS A 39 -0.35 13.33 1.13
CA LYS A 39 -1.20 14.53 1.11
C LYS A 39 -2.34 14.39 0.10
N ALA A 40 -2.07 13.89 -1.09
CA ALA A 40 -3.08 13.67 -2.13
C ALA A 40 -4.16 12.68 -1.67
N ALA A 41 -3.74 11.54 -1.12
CA ALA A 41 -4.67 10.51 -0.63
C ALA A 41 -5.55 11.03 0.52
N MET A 42 -4.94 11.67 1.52
CA MET A 42 -5.67 12.23 2.67
C MET A 42 -6.64 13.35 2.29
N THR A 43 -6.24 14.22 1.36
CA THR A 43 -7.06 15.39 0.99
C THR A 43 -8.31 15.00 0.20
N THR A 44 -8.22 13.94 -0.59
CA THR A 44 -9.30 13.51 -1.49
C THR A 44 -10.13 12.34 -0.94
N GLY A 45 -9.63 11.65 0.10
CA GLY A 45 -10.19 10.36 0.51
C GLY A 45 -9.94 9.28 -0.54
N ALA A 46 -8.83 9.36 -1.29
CA ALA A 46 -8.51 8.39 -2.32
C ALA A 46 -8.05 7.07 -1.70
N TRP A 47 -8.35 5.97 -2.39
CA TRP A 47 -7.68 4.70 -2.14
C TRP A 47 -6.38 4.65 -2.94
N ILE A 48 -5.35 4.05 -2.35
CA ILE A 48 -4.08 3.76 -3.02
C ILE A 48 -4.06 2.28 -3.43
N PHE A 49 -3.85 2.01 -4.71
CA PHE A 49 -3.64 0.67 -5.25
C PHE A 49 -2.18 0.50 -5.64
N THR A 50 -1.59 -0.65 -5.31
CA THR A 50 -0.18 -0.94 -5.55
C THR A 50 0.06 -2.44 -5.69
N GLY A 51 1.27 -2.84 -6.11
CA GLY A 51 1.64 -4.25 -6.30
C GLY A 51 1.78 -5.08 -5.02
N GLY A 52 1.67 -4.47 -3.83
CA GLY A 52 1.65 -5.19 -2.54
C GLY A 52 2.95 -5.93 -2.17
N VAL A 53 4.04 -5.70 -2.90
CA VAL A 53 5.34 -6.35 -2.70
C VAL A 53 6.38 -5.39 -2.13
N ASN A 54 7.28 -5.88 -1.28
CA ASN A 54 8.32 -5.06 -0.65
C ASN A 54 9.55 -4.84 -1.57
N THR A 55 9.31 -4.40 -2.81
CA THR A 55 10.36 -4.24 -3.82
C THR A 55 10.18 -2.99 -4.67
N GLY A 56 11.29 -2.46 -5.17
CA GLY A 56 11.36 -1.33 -6.10
C GLY A 56 10.51 -0.14 -5.67
N VAL A 57 9.69 0.39 -6.57
CA VAL A 57 8.84 1.56 -6.28
C VAL A 57 7.86 1.29 -5.13
N ILE A 58 7.36 0.07 -5.01
CA ILE A 58 6.31 -0.26 -4.03
C ILE A 58 6.85 -0.23 -2.60
N ARG A 59 8.12 -0.59 -2.40
CA ARG A 59 8.83 -0.40 -1.12
C ARG A 59 8.78 1.07 -0.67
N HIS A 60 9.02 2.02 -1.57
CA HIS A 60 8.98 3.45 -1.22
C HIS A 60 7.56 3.97 -0.92
N VAL A 61 6.53 3.38 -1.54
CA VAL A 61 5.12 3.63 -1.17
C VAL A 61 4.86 3.15 0.25
N GLY A 62 5.30 1.93 0.58
CA GLY A 62 5.18 1.35 1.91
C GLY A 62 5.89 2.18 2.99
N ASP A 63 7.10 2.66 2.71
CA ASP A 63 7.84 3.58 3.58
C ASP A 63 7.04 4.87 3.86
N ALA A 64 6.47 5.50 2.82
CA ALA A 64 5.69 6.71 2.99
C ALA A 64 4.42 6.50 3.84
N LEU A 65 3.75 5.36 3.67
CA LEU A 65 2.57 4.98 4.45
C LEU A 65 2.94 4.71 5.92
N LYS A 66 4.06 4.01 6.17
CA LYS A 66 4.58 3.75 7.52
C LYS A 66 4.96 5.05 8.24
N ASP A 67 5.62 5.96 7.54
CA ASP A 67 6.00 7.27 8.07
C ASP A 67 4.79 8.13 8.43
N HIS A 68 3.69 8.04 7.67
CA HIS A 68 2.43 8.72 7.97
C HIS A 68 1.70 8.08 9.16
N ALA A 69 1.58 6.75 9.18
CA ALA A 69 0.89 6.02 10.24
C ALA A 69 1.52 6.26 11.63
N SER A 70 2.84 6.47 11.70
CA SER A 70 3.53 6.81 12.95
C SER A 70 3.26 8.24 13.44
N LYS A 71 2.80 9.16 12.57
CA LYS A 71 2.69 10.61 12.85
C LYS A 71 1.26 11.13 12.90
N SER A 72 0.27 10.39 12.39
CA SER A 72 -1.10 10.87 12.24
C SER A 72 -2.13 9.75 12.46
N ARG A 73 -3.33 10.14 12.92
CA ARG A 73 -4.50 9.25 13.06
C ARG A 73 -5.31 9.10 11.76
N GLY A 74 -4.98 9.85 10.70
CA GLY A 74 -5.70 9.80 9.43
C GLY A 74 -5.49 8.47 8.72
N LYS A 75 -6.57 7.68 8.57
CA LYS A 75 -6.51 6.39 7.87
C LYS A 75 -6.52 6.61 6.36
N ILE A 76 -5.52 6.07 5.68
CA ILE A 76 -5.47 5.97 4.21
C ILE A 76 -5.79 4.52 3.85
N CYS A 77 -6.82 4.30 3.04
CA CYS A 77 -7.09 2.96 2.52
C CYS A 77 -6.06 2.63 1.43
N THR A 78 -5.27 1.58 1.65
CA THR A 78 -4.29 1.08 0.68
C THR A 78 -4.55 -0.39 0.41
N ILE A 79 -4.60 -0.76 -0.87
CA ILE A 79 -4.80 -2.12 -1.34
C ILE A 79 -3.56 -2.56 -2.12
N GLY A 80 -2.89 -3.59 -1.63
CA GLY A 80 -1.80 -4.27 -2.31
C GLY A 80 -2.31 -5.49 -3.07
N ILE A 81 -2.05 -5.57 -4.38
CA ILE A 81 -2.43 -6.69 -5.23
C ILE A 81 -1.15 -7.40 -5.67
N ALA A 82 -0.83 -8.51 -4.99
CA ALA A 82 0.34 -9.33 -5.28
C ALA A 82 -0.10 -10.71 -5.82
N PRO A 83 0.61 -11.27 -6.82
CA PRO A 83 0.46 -12.68 -7.18
C PRO A 83 0.74 -13.57 -5.96
N TRP A 84 -0.08 -14.60 -5.73
CA TRP A 84 0.10 -15.50 -4.59
C TRP A 84 1.48 -16.18 -4.59
N GLY A 85 1.88 -16.75 -5.74
CA GLY A 85 3.12 -17.53 -5.88
C GLY A 85 4.44 -16.77 -5.70
N ILE A 86 4.40 -15.48 -5.36
CA ILE A 86 5.60 -14.70 -5.00
C ILE A 86 5.62 -14.29 -3.53
N VAL A 87 4.58 -14.63 -2.76
CA VAL A 87 4.50 -14.34 -1.33
C VAL A 87 5.38 -15.35 -0.59
N GLU A 88 6.39 -14.84 0.10
CA GLU A 88 7.22 -15.67 0.96
C GLU A 88 6.38 -16.21 2.14
N ASN A 89 6.56 -17.49 2.47
CA ASN A 89 5.78 -18.20 3.50
C ASN A 89 4.25 -18.22 3.25
N GLN A 90 3.82 -18.20 1.98
CA GLN A 90 2.39 -18.25 1.63
C GLN A 90 1.63 -19.44 2.27
N GLU A 91 2.31 -20.56 2.51
CA GLU A 91 1.72 -21.78 3.07
C GLU A 91 1.24 -21.58 4.52
N ASP A 92 1.86 -20.65 5.26
CA ASP A 92 1.47 -20.32 6.63
C ASP A 92 0.15 -19.55 6.71
N LEU A 93 -0.28 -18.95 5.59
CA LEU A 93 -1.51 -18.18 5.47
C LEU A 93 -2.70 -19.05 5.02
N ILE A 94 -2.48 -20.31 4.67
CA ILE A 94 -3.55 -21.26 4.34
C ILE A 94 -4.19 -21.73 5.65
N GLY A 95 -5.45 -21.35 5.89
CA GLY A 95 -6.18 -21.73 7.09
C GLY A 95 -6.29 -23.25 7.23
N LYS A 96 -5.71 -23.81 8.30
CA LYS A 96 -5.76 -25.24 8.61
C LYS A 96 -7.02 -25.65 9.40
N ASP A 97 -7.77 -24.67 9.90
CA ASP A 97 -8.93 -24.85 10.78
C ASP A 97 -10.27 -24.42 10.15
N VAL A 98 -10.46 -24.68 8.86
CA VAL A 98 -11.81 -24.65 8.25
C VAL A 98 -12.42 -26.04 8.42
N SER A 99 -12.85 -26.35 9.64
CA SER A 99 -13.85 -27.40 9.86
C SER A 99 -15.16 -26.94 9.22
N PRO A 100 -15.78 -27.71 8.32
CA PRO A 100 -17.09 -27.37 7.75
C PRO A 100 -18.20 -27.35 8.82
#